data_AF-A0A2S0MXJ3-F1
#
_entry.id   AF-A0A2S0MXJ3-F1
#
_cell.length_a   1.000
_cell.length_b   1.000
_cell.length_c   1.000
_cell.angle_alpha   90.00
_cell.angle_beta   90.00
_cell.angle_gamma   90.00
#
_symmetry.space_group_name_H-M   'P 1'
#
loop_
_entity.id
_entity.type
_entity.pdbx_description
1 polymer ?
#
loop_
_entity_poly.entity_id
_entity_poly.type
_entity_poly.pdbx_seq_one_letter_code
_entity_poly.pdbx_strand_id
1 'polypeptide(L)'
;MDSPSLLRVATYNIHKGVQGFGPARRLEIHNLGHAVEQLDADIVCLQEVRSLNRSEAAYFDRWPDVPQAQYLAPEGYEAVYRTNAFTKHGEHGNALLTRWPVLGHQHEDISDHRFEQRGLLHVEIDLGGRSVHSIVVHLGLIPGSRVRQVQRLRAFIEREVPAGAPLVVAGDFNDWGLQVKMALAQIGLVEFEHGAFTYPARLPIVQLDHIYVRGLTPMGAHVPQGRIWWRMSDHLPLVAEFRL
;
A
#
# COMPACT_ATOMS: atom_id res chain seq x y z
N MET A 1 -3.86 -1.30 -29.21
CA MET A 1 -2.70 -1.42 -28.31
C MET A 1 -2.87 -2.75 -27.61
N ASP A 2 -1.88 -3.64 -27.69
CA ASP A 2 -1.96 -4.93 -27.00
C ASP A 2 -2.00 -4.67 -25.49
N SER A 3 -2.99 -5.21 -24.80
CA SER A 3 -3.05 -5.14 -23.34
C SER A 3 -1.79 -5.82 -22.78
N PRO A 4 -1.12 -5.22 -21.79
CA PRO A 4 0.10 -5.78 -21.24
C PRO A 4 -0.16 -7.20 -20.72
N SER A 5 0.73 -8.15 -21.04
CA SER A 5 0.58 -9.54 -20.56
C SER A 5 0.95 -9.71 -19.08
N LEU A 6 1.60 -8.68 -18.50
CA LEU A 6 2.11 -8.67 -17.14
C LEU A 6 1.69 -7.36 -16.44
N LEU A 7 1.28 -7.48 -15.19
CA LEU A 7 1.00 -6.38 -14.27
C LEU A 7 1.98 -6.47 -13.11
N ARG A 8 2.79 -5.44 -12.88
CA ARG A 8 3.66 -5.34 -11.70
C ARG A 8 3.01 -4.45 -10.65
N VAL A 9 2.86 -4.97 -9.44
CA VAL A 9 2.29 -4.27 -8.30
C VAL A 9 3.34 -4.19 -7.21
N ALA A 10 3.48 -3.02 -6.60
CA ALA A 10 4.27 -2.84 -5.40
C ALA A 10 3.41 -2.40 -4.22
N THR A 11 3.78 -2.81 -3.00
CA THR A 11 3.27 -2.21 -1.76
C THR A 11 4.41 -1.74 -0.88
N TYR A 12 4.24 -0.58 -0.24
CA TYR A 12 5.25 -0.02 0.63
C TYR A 12 4.67 0.88 1.74
N ASN A 13 4.85 0.46 2.99
CA ASN A 13 4.66 1.34 4.14
C ASN A 13 5.85 2.30 4.25
N ILE A 14 5.62 3.60 4.01
CA ILE A 14 6.70 4.59 3.90
C ILE A 14 7.07 5.26 5.22
N HIS A 15 6.51 4.80 6.35
CA HIS A 15 6.73 5.38 7.68
C HIS A 15 6.62 6.91 7.68
N LYS A 16 5.59 7.46 7.01
CA LYS A 16 5.34 8.91 6.95
C LYS A 16 6.47 9.73 6.30
N GLY A 17 7.42 9.10 5.63
CA GLY A 17 8.58 9.73 5.01
C GLY A 17 9.62 10.29 6.00
N VAL A 18 9.56 9.86 7.27
CA VAL A 18 10.47 10.32 8.34
C VAL A 18 10.97 9.11 9.13
N GLN A 19 12.28 9.05 9.34
CA GLN A 19 12.93 7.98 10.09
C GLN A 19 13.64 8.50 11.35
N GLY A 20 13.73 7.66 12.39
CA GLY A 20 14.34 8.01 13.67
C GLY A 20 13.40 8.73 14.64
N PHE A 21 13.94 9.14 15.79
CA PHE A 21 13.17 9.75 16.88
C PHE A 21 13.83 11.02 17.41
N GLY A 22 13.02 11.99 17.84
CA GLY A 22 13.49 13.24 18.44
C GLY A 22 14.40 14.07 17.52
N PRO A 23 15.53 14.61 18.01
CA PRO A 23 16.47 15.37 17.21
C PRO A 23 17.20 14.56 16.12
N ALA A 24 17.24 13.23 16.24
CA ALA A 24 17.87 12.34 15.27
C ALA A 24 16.95 11.98 14.08
N ARG A 25 15.76 12.60 14.00
CA ARG A 25 14.82 12.39 12.88
C ARG A 25 15.41 12.88 11.57
N ARG A 26 15.21 12.09 10.52
CA ARG A 26 15.64 12.41 9.16
C ARG A 26 14.45 12.40 8.22
N LEU A 27 14.42 13.36 7.31
CA LEU A 27 13.45 13.42 6.23
C LEU A 27 13.92 12.51 5.09
N GLU A 28 13.17 11.45 4.81
CA GLU A 28 13.51 10.43 3.81
C GLU A 28 12.62 10.52 2.56
N ILE A 29 11.64 11.43 2.53
CA ILE A 29 10.66 11.55 1.44
C ILE A 29 11.29 11.73 0.06
N HIS A 30 12.43 12.43 -0.04
CA HIS A 30 13.15 12.60 -1.30
C HIS A 30 13.80 11.30 -1.79
N ASN A 31 14.39 10.53 -0.86
CA ASN A 31 14.94 9.21 -1.20
C ASN A 31 13.83 8.24 -1.58
N LEU A 32 12.66 8.34 -0.91
CA LEU A 32 11.48 7.57 -1.23
C LEU A 32 10.95 7.86 -2.64
N GLY A 33 11.02 9.09 -3.13
CA GLY A 33 10.64 9.42 -4.52
C GLY A 33 11.45 8.60 -5.53
N HIS A 34 12.78 8.64 -5.41
CA HIS A 34 13.67 7.83 -6.25
C HIS A 34 13.46 6.32 -6.06
N ALA A 35 13.17 5.90 -4.83
CA ALA A 35 12.92 4.49 -4.53
C ALA A 35 11.64 3.99 -5.19
N VAL A 36 10.55 4.77 -5.17
CA VAL A 36 9.27 4.45 -5.81
C VAL A 36 9.45 4.36 -7.33
N GLU A 37 10.19 5.27 -7.94
CA GLU A 37 10.54 5.19 -9.38
C GLU A 37 11.28 3.88 -9.71
N GLN A 38 12.23 3.47 -8.87
CA GLN A 38 13.02 2.25 -9.06
C GLN A 38 12.23 0.95 -8.92
N LEU A 39 11.04 0.97 -8.29
CA LEU A 39 10.19 -0.22 -8.22
C LEU A 39 9.64 -0.62 -9.61
N ASP A 40 9.59 0.33 -10.55
CA ASP A 40 9.08 0.16 -11.92
C ASP A 40 7.76 -0.63 -11.95
N ALA A 41 6.85 -0.30 -11.04
CA ALA A 41 5.56 -0.99 -10.88
C ALA A 41 4.43 -0.20 -11.55
N ASP A 42 3.50 -0.90 -12.17
CA ASP A 42 2.31 -0.32 -12.79
C ASP A 42 1.34 0.28 -11.76
N ILE A 43 1.31 -0.32 -10.56
CA ILE A 43 0.54 0.09 -9.40
C ILE A 43 1.44 0.10 -8.18
N VAL A 44 1.48 1.20 -7.43
CA VAL A 44 2.22 1.33 -6.17
C VAL A 44 1.23 1.68 -5.05
N CYS A 45 1.06 0.76 -4.12
CA CYS A 45 0.17 0.86 -2.97
C CYS A 45 0.97 1.34 -1.75
N LEU A 46 0.71 2.55 -1.27
CA LEU A 46 1.46 3.17 -0.19
C LEU A 46 0.65 3.30 1.09
N GLN A 47 1.28 3.03 2.23
CA GLN A 47 0.69 3.20 3.56
C GLN A 47 1.46 4.26 4.36
N GLU A 48 0.77 4.86 5.34
CA GLU A 48 1.29 5.96 6.17
C GLU A 48 1.64 7.24 5.40
N VAL A 49 0.99 7.46 4.26
CA VAL A 49 1.19 8.65 3.43
C VAL A 49 0.55 9.88 4.08
N ARG A 50 1.26 11.01 4.10
CA ARG A 50 0.76 12.28 4.64
C ARG A 50 0.37 13.25 3.53
N SER A 51 -0.82 13.83 3.61
CA SER A 51 -1.14 15.02 2.82
C SER A 51 -0.58 16.29 3.47
N LEU A 52 -0.69 16.40 4.80
CA LEU A 52 -0.19 17.54 5.56
C LEU A 52 0.41 17.12 6.91
N ASN A 53 1.50 17.79 7.32
CA ASN A 53 1.94 17.81 8.72
C ASN A 53 2.62 19.14 9.07
N ARG A 54 1.91 20.00 9.81
CA ARG A 54 2.39 21.33 10.19
C ARG A 54 3.63 21.30 11.09
N SER A 55 3.74 20.31 11.97
CA SER A 55 4.88 20.22 12.89
C SER A 55 6.15 19.78 12.18
N GLU A 56 6.07 18.79 11.28
CA GLU A 56 7.26 18.38 10.53
C GLU A 56 7.64 19.42 9.47
N ALA A 57 6.66 20.05 8.81
CA ALA A 57 6.91 21.13 7.86
C ALA A 57 7.64 22.32 8.50
N ALA A 58 7.34 22.63 9.76
CA ALA A 58 8.07 23.65 10.52
C ALA A 58 9.45 23.18 11.04
N TYR A 59 9.69 21.86 11.10
CA TYR A 59 10.94 21.28 11.61
C TYR A 59 11.98 21.05 10.51
N PHE A 60 11.55 20.63 9.31
CA PHE A 60 12.45 20.31 8.20
C PHE A 60 12.45 21.40 7.12
N ASP A 61 13.63 21.93 6.81
CA ASP A 61 13.80 22.97 5.78
C ASP A 61 13.35 22.54 4.37
N ARG A 62 13.42 21.24 4.06
CA ARG A 62 13.09 20.68 2.73
C ARG A 62 11.81 19.85 2.73
N TRP A 63 10.87 20.14 3.63
CA TRP A 63 9.57 19.48 3.58
C TRP A 63 8.87 19.77 2.24
N PRO A 64 8.26 18.77 1.56
CA PRO A 64 7.55 19.00 0.31
C PRO A 64 6.36 19.95 0.46
N ASP A 65 6.21 20.89 -0.48
CA ASP A 65 5.08 21.83 -0.52
C ASP A 65 3.78 21.21 -1.06
N VAL A 66 3.84 19.98 -1.56
CA VAL A 66 2.71 19.22 -2.07
C VAL A 66 2.47 17.96 -1.23
N PRO A 67 1.25 17.40 -1.23
CA PRO A 67 0.95 16.13 -0.57
C PRO A 67 1.93 15.02 -0.95
N GLN A 68 2.31 14.15 0.00
CA GLN A 68 3.32 13.10 -0.27
C GLN A 68 2.91 12.16 -1.41
N ALA A 69 1.62 11.86 -1.59
CA ALA A 69 1.16 11.04 -2.71
C ALA A 69 1.51 11.67 -4.07
N GLN A 70 1.31 12.99 -4.21
CA GLN A 70 1.67 13.73 -5.41
C GLN A 70 3.18 13.86 -5.55
N TYR A 71 3.90 14.08 -4.45
CA TYR A 71 5.35 14.19 -4.45
C TYR A 71 6.06 12.88 -4.87
N LEU A 72 5.50 11.73 -4.47
CA LEU A 72 6.06 10.41 -4.73
C LEU A 72 5.62 9.80 -6.06
N ALA A 73 4.66 10.41 -6.76
CA ALA A 73 4.19 9.93 -8.05
C ALA A 73 5.28 10.09 -9.11
N PRO A 74 5.75 8.99 -9.74
CA PRO A 74 6.63 9.09 -10.91
C PRO A 74 5.97 9.90 -12.03
N GLU A 75 6.78 10.42 -12.96
CA GLU A 75 6.24 11.14 -14.10
C GLU A 75 5.25 10.27 -14.90
N GLY A 76 4.10 10.85 -15.23
CA GLY A 76 3.01 10.16 -15.93
C GLY A 76 2.11 9.30 -15.04
N TYR A 77 2.34 9.25 -13.72
CA TYR A 77 1.47 8.52 -12.81
C TYR A 77 0.34 9.41 -12.29
N GLU A 78 -0.85 8.84 -12.16
CA GLU A 78 -1.93 9.39 -11.35
C GLU A 78 -1.75 8.97 -9.89
N ALA A 79 -2.09 9.89 -8.96
CA ALA A 79 -2.00 9.67 -7.53
C ALA A 79 -3.37 9.83 -6.86
N VAL A 80 -3.86 8.76 -6.25
CA VAL A 80 -5.10 8.76 -5.47
C VAL A 80 -4.74 8.63 -3.99
N TYR A 81 -5.18 9.59 -3.17
CA TYR A 81 -4.91 9.59 -1.73
C TYR A 81 -6.21 9.74 -0.93
N ARG A 82 -6.31 8.98 0.17
CA ARG A 82 -7.38 9.16 1.16
C ARG A 82 -6.84 9.07 2.58
N THR A 83 -7.28 10.03 3.38
CA THR A 83 -6.97 10.10 4.81
C THR A 83 -7.68 8.97 5.56
N ASN A 84 -6.93 8.31 6.44
CA ASN A 84 -7.48 7.35 7.40
C ASN A 84 -7.44 7.89 8.82
N ALA A 85 -6.44 8.71 9.16
CA ALA A 85 -6.18 9.15 10.51
C ALA A 85 -5.91 10.65 10.59
N PHE A 86 -6.64 11.33 11.46
CA PHE A 86 -6.38 12.72 11.84
C PHE A 86 -5.58 12.78 13.14
N THR A 87 -4.60 13.68 13.17
CA THR A 87 -3.73 13.93 14.32
C THR A 87 -3.74 15.42 14.65
N LYS A 88 -3.21 15.79 15.83
CA LYS A 88 -3.10 17.20 16.25
C LYS A 88 -2.42 18.11 15.21
N HIS A 89 -1.45 17.58 14.47
CA HIS A 89 -0.59 18.37 13.59
C HIS A 89 -0.79 18.09 12.10
N GLY A 90 -1.69 17.19 11.73
CA GLY A 90 -1.89 16.80 10.34
C GLY A 90 -2.63 15.50 10.21
N GLU A 91 -2.37 14.76 9.13
CA GLU A 91 -3.11 13.55 8.80
C GLU A 91 -2.23 12.52 8.10
N HIS A 92 -2.68 11.27 8.10
CA HIS A 92 -2.09 10.24 7.24
C HIS A 92 -3.12 9.21 6.79
N GLY A 93 -2.77 8.45 5.75
CA GLY A 93 -3.67 7.48 5.15
C GLY A 93 -2.98 6.61 4.11
N ASN A 94 -3.75 6.16 3.14
CA ASN A 94 -3.29 5.30 2.06
C ASN A 94 -3.24 6.08 0.75
N ALA A 95 -2.30 5.73 -0.11
CA ALA A 95 -2.26 6.21 -1.48
C ALA A 95 -2.10 5.06 -2.47
N LEU A 96 -2.56 5.27 -3.69
CA LEU A 96 -2.28 4.44 -4.85
C LEU A 96 -1.70 5.34 -5.94
N LEU A 97 -0.56 4.93 -6.48
CA LEU A 97 0.07 5.57 -7.63
C LEU A 97 -0.02 4.60 -8.81
N THR A 98 -0.40 5.07 -10.00
CA THR A 98 -0.47 4.20 -11.17
C THR A 98 -0.18 4.94 -12.47
N ARG A 99 0.46 4.26 -13.42
CA ARG A 99 0.66 4.75 -14.80
C ARG A 99 -0.57 4.56 -15.70
N TRP A 100 -1.63 3.94 -15.18
CA TRP A 100 -2.86 3.64 -15.92
C TRP A 100 -3.97 4.62 -15.53
N PRO A 101 -4.88 4.96 -16.46
CA PRO A 101 -5.96 5.90 -16.15
C PRO A 101 -6.82 5.44 -14.98
N VAL A 102 -7.13 6.36 -14.06
CA VAL A 102 -8.06 6.10 -12.95
C VAL A 102 -9.50 6.31 -13.42
N LEU A 103 -10.32 5.26 -13.34
CA LEU A 103 -11.74 5.31 -13.70
C LEU A 103 -12.62 5.80 -12.54
N GLY A 104 -12.21 5.50 -11.31
CA GLY A 104 -12.92 5.88 -10.11
C GLY A 104 -12.20 5.41 -8.85
N HIS A 105 -12.63 5.92 -7.70
CA HIS A 105 -12.10 5.49 -6.42
C HIS A 105 -13.12 5.62 -5.29
N GLN A 106 -12.99 4.74 -4.30
CA GLN A 106 -13.80 4.72 -3.09
C GLN A 106 -12.92 4.60 -1.85
N HIS A 107 -13.50 4.89 -0.69
CA HIS A 107 -12.81 4.77 0.60
C HIS A 107 -13.82 4.36 1.65
N GLU A 108 -13.43 3.43 2.52
CA GLU A 108 -14.26 2.97 3.63
C GLU A 108 -13.43 2.90 4.91
N ASP A 109 -13.99 3.42 6.00
CA ASP A 109 -13.45 3.29 7.34
C ASP A 109 -13.65 1.85 7.84
N ILE A 110 -12.54 1.19 8.14
CA ILE A 110 -12.53 -0.18 8.67
C ILE A 110 -12.05 -0.23 10.13
N SER A 111 -11.93 0.91 10.81
CA SER A 111 -11.49 1.02 12.19
C SER A 111 -12.34 0.18 13.13
N ASP A 112 -11.70 -0.69 13.90
CA ASP A 112 -12.45 -1.61 14.75
C ASP A 112 -12.98 -0.94 16.03
N HIS A 113 -12.24 0.04 16.55
CA HIS A 113 -12.59 0.79 17.74
C HIS A 113 -12.05 2.23 17.66
N ARG A 114 -12.58 3.13 18.51
CA ARG A 114 -12.28 4.58 18.52
C ARG A 114 -10.81 5.01 18.69
N PHE A 115 -9.91 4.08 19.02
CA PHE A 115 -8.48 4.35 19.25
C PHE A 115 -7.62 3.88 18.08
N GLU A 116 -8.26 3.32 17.06
CA GLU A 116 -7.66 2.87 15.83
C GLU A 116 -8.30 3.69 14.69
N GLN A 117 -7.49 4.07 13.71
CA GLN A 117 -7.91 4.86 12.56
C GLN A 117 -7.38 4.17 11.30
N ARG A 118 -8.16 3.23 10.75
CA ARG A 118 -7.86 2.44 9.55
C ARG A 118 -8.91 2.67 8.49
N GLY A 119 -8.49 2.67 7.23
CA GLY A 119 -9.39 2.67 6.08
C GLY A 119 -8.82 1.84 4.95
N LEU A 120 -9.69 1.42 4.05
CA LEU A 120 -9.31 0.88 2.75
C LEU A 120 -9.47 1.98 1.69
N LEU A 121 -8.56 1.99 0.72
CA LEU A 121 -8.65 2.83 -0.49
C LEU A 121 -8.87 1.89 -1.67
N HIS A 122 -10.03 1.97 -2.33
CA HIS A 122 -10.31 1.26 -3.56
C HIS A 122 -10.11 2.20 -4.74
N VAL A 123 -9.43 1.74 -5.79
CA VAL A 123 -9.24 2.43 -7.05
C VAL A 123 -9.55 1.47 -8.19
N GLU A 124 -10.35 1.92 -9.15
CA GLU A 124 -10.59 1.25 -10.41
C GLU A 124 -9.70 1.88 -11.49
N ILE A 125 -8.92 1.07 -12.20
CA ILE A 125 -7.98 1.52 -13.22
C ILE A 125 -8.29 0.88 -14.57
N ASP A 126 -8.02 1.60 -15.65
CA ASP A 126 -8.13 1.10 -17.02
C ASP A 126 -6.80 0.52 -17.51
N LEU A 127 -6.69 -0.80 -17.51
CA LEU A 127 -5.52 -1.51 -18.01
C LEU A 127 -5.74 -1.91 -19.48
N GLY A 128 -5.61 -0.93 -20.38
CA GLY A 128 -5.70 -1.14 -21.83
C GLY A 128 -7.07 -1.67 -22.27
N GLY A 129 -8.16 -1.06 -21.78
CA GLY A 129 -9.55 -1.42 -22.05
C GLY A 129 -10.14 -2.44 -21.06
N ARG A 130 -9.36 -2.92 -20.09
CA ARG A 130 -9.80 -3.85 -19.06
C ARG A 130 -9.78 -3.16 -17.69
N SER A 131 -10.94 -3.10 -17.04
CA SER A 131 -11.05 -2.61 -15.67
C SER A 131 -10.35 -3.57 -14.70
N VAL A 132 -9.44 -3.03 -13.89
CA VAL A 132 -8.76 -3.72 -12.79
C VAL A 132 -9.05 -2.96 -11.51
N HIS A 133 -9.43 -3.66 -10.46
CA HIS A 133 -9.68 -3.07 -9.15
C HIS A 133 -8.45 -3.25 -8.27
N SER A 134 -8.05 -2.21 -7.56
CA SER A 134 -6.97 -2.26 -6.57
C SER A 134 -7.44 -1.72 -5.23
N ILE A 135 -7.16 -2.43 -4.15
CA ILE A 135 -7.50 -2.02 -2.78
C ILE A 135 -6.24 -1.92 -1.95
N VAL A 136 -5.97 -0.73 -1.40
CA VAL A 136 -4.87 -0.46 -0.48
C VAL A 136 -5.35 -0.54 0.96
N VAL A 137 -4.70 -1.38 1.77
CA VAL A 137 -5.02 -1.56 3.19
C VAL A 137 -3.82 -1.26 4.10
N HIS A 138 -4.12 -0.85 5.33
CA HIS A 138 -3.17 -0.85 6.44
C HIS A 138 -3.94 -1.31 7.67
N LEU A 139 -3.78 -2.58 8.06
CA LEU A 139 -4.57 -3.19 9.13
C LEU A 139 -4.04 -2.83 10.53
N GLY A 140 -4.86 -3.14 11.53
CA GLY A 140 -4.58 -2.96 12.94
C GLY A 140 -3.48 -3.85 13.49
N LEU A 141 -2.90 -3.43 14.61
CA LEU A 141 -1.90 -4.23 15.32
C LEU A 141 -2.53 -5.32 16.19
N ILE A 142 -3.81 -5.17 16.57
CA ILE A 142 -4.52 -6.11 17.43
C ILE A 142 -5.08 -7.25 16.57
N PRO A 143 -4.73 -8.52 16.82
CA PRO A 143 -5.16 -9.65 15.98
C PRO A 143 -6.69 -9.75 15.83
N GLY A 144 -7.44 -9.56 16.92
CA GLY A 144 -8.90 -9.56 16.88
C GLY A 144 -9.48 -8.43 16.01
N SER A 145 -8.86 -7.24 16.03
CA SER A 145 -9.26 -6.12 15.17
C SER A 145 -8.99 -6.42 13.71
N ARG A 146 -7.85 -7.04 13.38
CA ARG A 146 -7.52 -7.47 12.01
C ARG A 146 -8.58 -8.40 11.43
N VAL A 147 -9.05 -9.37 12.19
CA VAL A 147 -10.10 -10.31 11.74
C VAL A 147 -11.38 -9.55 11.37
N ARG A 148 -11.81 -8.60 12.20
CA ARG A 148 -13.00 -7.78 11.96
C ARG A 148 -12.81 -6.81 10.78
N GLN A 149 -11.62 -6.23 10.64
CA GLN A 149 -11.24 -5.43 9.48
C GLN A 149 -11.28 -6.24 8.18
N VAL A 150 -10.77 -7.47 8.18
CA VAL A 150 -10.82 -8.37 7.02
C VAL A 150 -12.27 -8.75 6.69
N GLN A 151 -13.14 -8.93 7.67
CA GLN A 151 -14.57 -9.13 7.42
C GLN A 151 -15.21 -7.91 6.74
N ARG A 152 -14.85 -6.68 7.14
CA ARG A 152 -15.33 -5.45 6.47
C ARG A 152 -14.78 -5.32 5.06
N LEU A 153 -13.49 -5.62 4.86
CA LEU A 153 -12.88 -5.68 3.52
C LEU A 153 -13.61 -6.68 2.62
N ARG A 154 -13.94 -7.87 3.12
CA ARG A 154 -14.73 -8.87 2.36
C ARG A 154 -16.11 -8.32 1.98
N ALA A 155 -16.83 -7.73 2.93
CA ALA A 155 -18.14 -7.13 2.67
C ALA A 155 -18.08 -5.98 1.65
N PHE A 156 -17.00 -5.18 1.68
CA PHE A 156 -16.73 -4.16 0.66
C PHE A 156 -16.52 -4.80 -0.72
N ILE A 157 -15.64 -5.81 -0.82
CA ILE A 157 -15.34 -6.50 -2.08
C ILE A 157 -16.60 -7.12 -2.70
N GLU A 158 -17.42 -7.79 -1.88
CA GLU A 158 -18.67 -8.43 -2.33
C GLU A 158 -19.69 -7.41 -2.87
N ARG A 159 -19.69 -6.19 -2.32
CA ARG A 159 -20.63 -5.13 -2.67
C ARG A 159 -20.17 -4.29 -3.86
N GLU A 160 -18.88 -3.96 -3.92
CA GLU A 160 -18.33 -2.92 -4.80
C GLU A 160 -17.48 -3.48 -5.96
N VAL A 161 -17.01 -4.73 -5.89
CA VAL A 161 -16.12 -5.30 -6.91
C VAL A 161 -16.82 -6.45 -7.65
N PRO A 162 -17.05 -6.33 -8.97
CA PRO A 162 -17.66 -7.41 -9.75
C PRO A 162 -16.91 -8.74 -9.58
N ALA A 163 -17.66 -9.84 -9.39
CA ALA A 163 -17.08 -11.14 -9.03
C ALA A 163 -16.03 -11.67 -10.03
N GLY A 164 -16.19 -11.37 -11.32
CA GLY A 164 -15.26 -11.75 -12.39
C GLY A 164 -14.17 -10.72 -12.72
N ALA A 165 -14.18 -9.54 -12.07
CA ALA A 165 -13.19 -8.50 -12.35
C ALA A 165 -11.85 -8.85 -11.68
N PRO A 166 -10.70 -8.59 -12.35
CA PRO A 166 -9.40 -8.63 -11.73
C PRO A 166 -9.34 -7.71 -10.50
N LEU A 167 -8.83 -8.24 -9.41
CA LEU A 167 -8.72 -7.53 -8.14
C LEU A 167 -7.33 -7.73 -7.57
N VAL A 168 -6.72 -6.65 -7.12
CA VAL A 168 -5.50 -6.59 -6.32
C VAL A 168 -5.87 -6.06 -4.94
N VAL A 169 -5.43 -6.73 -3.88
CA VAL A 169 -5.51 -6.22 -2.50
C VAL A 169 -4.10 -6.22 -1.94
N ALA A 170 -3.55 -5.03 -1.71
CA ALA A 170 -2.15 -4.86 -1.34
C ALA A 170 -2.01 -3.92 -0.16
N GLY A 171 -1.03 -4.17 0.70
CA GLY A 171 -0.80 -3.32 1.84
C GLY A 171 -0.03 -3.95 2.97
N ASP A 172 0.07 -3.21 4.07
CA ASP A 172 0.54 -3.69 5.36
C ASP A 172 -0.63 -4.34 6.10
N PHE A 173 -0.64 -5.66 6.15
CA PHE A 173 -1.67 -6.45 6.85
C PHE A 173 -1.39 -6.58 8.34
N ASN A 174 -0.21 -6.16 8.82
CA ASN A 174 0.24 -6.35 10.20
C ASN A 174 0.04 -7.81 10.70
N ASP A 175 0.04 -8.78 9.78
CA ASP A 175 -0.25 -10.18 10.06
C ASP A 175 0.81 -11.06 9.43
N TRP A 176 1.41 -11.93 10.25
CA TRP A 176 2.33 -12.98 9.81
C TRP A 176 1.73 -14.38 10.01
N GLY A 177 0.42 -14.45 10.28
CA GLY A 177 -0.30 -15.66 10.61
C GLY A 177 -1.09 -16.21 9.42
N LEU A 178 -1.81 -17.31 9.65
CA LEU A 178 -2.64 -17.94 8.61
C LEU A 178 -4.08 -17.43 8.60
N GLN A 179 -4.55 -16.78 9.66
CA GLN A 179 -5.96 -16.46 9.82
C GLN A 179 -6.45 -15.45 8.76
N VAL A 180 -5.71 -14.36 8.55
CA VAL A 180 -6.01 -13.37 7.51
C VAL A 180 -5.93 -14.01 6.13
N LYS A 181 -4.84 -14.74 5.86
CA LYS A 181 -4.65 -15.46 4.59
C LYS A 181 -5.80 -16.41 4.28
N MET A 182 -6.24 -17.23 5.23
CA MET A 182 -7.37 -18.16 5.07
C MET A 182 -8.69 -17.42 4.83
N ALA A 183 -8.92 -16.30 5.54
CA ALA A 183 -10.14 -15.51 5.37
C ALA A 183 -10.22 -14.84 3.99
N LEU A 184 -9.08 -14.44 3.40
CA LEU A 184 -8.99 -13.91 2.04
C LEU A 184 -9.11 -15.03 0.99
N ALA A 185 -8.48 -16.18 1.23
CA ALA A 185 -8.61 -17.35 0.35
C ALA A 185 -10.06 -17.81 0.17
N GLN A 186 -10.91 -17.66 1.20
CA GLN A 186 -12.35 -17.96 1.13
C GLN A 186 -13.12 -17.12 0.10
N ILE A 187 -12.59 -15.95 -0.29
CA ILE A 187 -13.19 -15.09 -1.34
C ILE A 187 -12.38 -15.13 -2.65
N GLY A 188 -11.53 -16.15 -2.81
CA GLY A 188 -10.77 -16.41 -4.03
C GLY A 188 -9.52 -15.52 -4.21
N LEU A 189 -9.08 -14.84 -3.14
CA LEU A 189 -7.84 -14.07 -3.15
C LEU A 189 -6.64 -14.99 -2.85
N VAL A 190 -5.65 -14.95 -3.74
CA VAL A 190 -4.41 -15.74 -3.65
C VAL A 190 -3.20 -14.83 -3.73
N GLU A 191 -2.05 -15.24 -3.22
CA GLU A 191 -0.79 -14.51 -3.32
C GLU A 191 0.29 -15.45 -3.87
N PHE A 192 1.47 -14.91 -4.19
CA PHE A 192 2.62 -15.74 -4.54
C PHE A 192 3.06 -16.58 -3.33
N GLU A 193 3.25 -17.89 -3.51
CA GLU A 193 3.41 -18.83 -2.38
C GLU A 193 4.76 -18.75 -1.66
N HIS A 194 5.77 -18.11 -2.25
CA HIS A 194 7.08 -17.97 -1.60
C HIS A 194 7.10 -16.76 -0.67
N GLY A 195 7.48 -17.00 0.58
CA GLY A 195 7.56 -15.95 1.61
C GLY A 195 8.51 -14.81 1.23
N ALA A 196 8.07 -13.60 1.52
CA ALA A 196 8.76 -12.36 1.21
C ALA A 196 8.87 -11.52 2.48
N PHE A 197 9.94 -11.72 3.26
CA PHE A 197 10.10 -10.99 4.53
C PHE A 197 10.31 -9.49 4.29
N THR A 198 9.43 -8.68 4.86
CA THR A 198 9.43 -7.22 4.71
C THR A 198 9.75 -6.47 6.00
N TYR A 199 9.66 -7.14 7.17
CA TYR A 199 9.82 -6.49 8.46
C TYR A 199 10.66 -7.30 9.47
N PRO A 200 11.41 -6.62 10.37
CA PRO A 200 11.83 -5.23 10.25
C PRO A 200 12.84 -5.08 9.11
N ALA A 201 12.86 -3.93 8.41
CA ALA A 201 13.66 -3.76 7.21
C ALA A 201 15.16 -4.01 7.39
N ARG A 202 15.68 -3.78 8.60
CA ARG A 202 17.10 -3.99 8.97
C ARG A 202 17.49 -5.47 9.02
N LEU A 203 16.55 -6.33 9.36
CA LEU A 203 16.73 -7.77 9.52
C LEU A 203 15.37 -8.44 9.23
N PRO A 204 15.01 -8.63 7.95
CA PRO A 204 13.69 -9.11 7.58
C PRO A 204 13.51 -10.57 8.02
N ILE A 205 12.56 -10.80 8.92
CA ILE A 205 12.25 -12.13 9.50
C ILE A 205 10.76 -12.47 9.46
N VAL A 206 9.90 -11.47 9.25
CA VAL A 206 8.46 -11.66 9.07
C VAL A 206 7.98 -10.92 7.83
N GLN A 207 6.90 -11.42 7.25
CA GLN A 207 6.17 -10.74 6.19
C GLN A 207 4.94 -10.10 6.82
N LEU A 208 4.83 -8.77 6.72
CA LEU A 208 3.63 -8.02 7.11
C LEU A 208 2.94 -7.42 5.89
N ASP A 209 3.70 -7.20 4.83
CA ASP A 209 3.22 -6.63 3.58
C ASP A 209 2.87 -7.76 2.62
N HIS A 210 1.68 -7.70 2.04
CA HIS A 210 1.16 -8.74 1.15
C HIS A 210 0.50 -8.12 -0.09
N ILE A 211 0.49 -8.89 -1.18
CA ILE A 211 -0.23 -8.58 -2.41
C ILE A 211 -1.06 -9.81 -2.78
N TYR A 212 -2.35 -9.74 -2.49
CA TYR A 212 -3.33 -10.75 -2.87
C TYR A 212 -4.01 -10.36 -4.17
N VAL A 213 -4.39 -11.35 -4.99
CA VAL A 213 -5.06 -11.14 -6.25
C VAL A 213 -6.19 -12.13 -6.49
N ARG A 214 -7.19 -11.72 -7.28
CA ARG A 214 -8.25 -12.55 -7.83
C ARG A 214 -8.37 -12.24 -9.33
N GLY A 215 -8.56 -13.27 -10.16
CA GLY A 215 -8.65 -13.09 -11.62
C GLY A 215 -7.32 -12.70 -12.29
N LEU A 216 -6.20 -12.91 -11.60
CA LEU A 216 -4.82 -12.71 -12.04
C LEU A 216 -3.98 -13.91 -11.59
N THR A 217 -2.90 -14.24 -12.31
CA THR A 217 -2.02 -15.35 -11.95
C THR A 217 -0.70 -14.84 -11.35
N PRO A 218 -0.37 -15.13 -10.08
CA PRO A 218 0.91 -14.76 -9.48
C PRO A 218 2.09 -15.43 -10.18
N MET A 219 3.06 -14.64 -10.64
CA MET A 219 4.24 -15.12 -11.36
C MET A 219 5.52 -15.06 -10.56
N GLY A 220 5.64 -14.08 -9.68
CA GLY A 220 6.82 -13.91 -8.83
C GLY A 220 6.60 -12.79 -7.83
N ALA A 221 7.39 -12.81 -6.76
CA ALA A 221 7.50 -11.69 -5.84
C ALA A 221 8.95 -11.54 -5.38
N HIS A 222 9.38 -10.31 -5.14
CA HIS A 222 10.68 -10.01 -4.60
C HIS A 222 10.62 -8.81 -3.64
N VAL A 223 11.59 -8.75 -2.74
CA VAL A 223 11.76 -7.66 -1.78
C VAL A 223 13.09 -7.00 -2.08
N PRO A 224 13.11 -5.74 -2.55
CA PRO A 224 14.33 -4.97 -2.69
C PRO A 224 15.11 -4.91 -1.37
N GLN A 225 16.38 -5.32 -1.41
CA GLN A 225 17.26 -5.37 -0.24
C GLN A 225 18.42 -4.37 -0.36
N GLY A 226 19.01 -4.05 0.79
CA GLY A 226 20.22 -3.23 0.87
C GLY A 226 20.08 -2.05 1.81
N ARG A 227 21.22 -1.41 2.11
CA ARG A 227 21.31 -0.35 3.13
C ARG A 227 20.45 0.88 2.86
N ILE A 228 20.16 1.13 1.59
CA ILE A 228 19.32 2.25 1.18
C ILE A 228 17.87 2.04 1.64
N TRP A 229 17.31 0.84 1.48
CA TRP A 229 15.90 0.53 1.76
C TRP A 229 15.54 0.63 3.24
N TRP A 230 16.32 0.00 4.12
CA TRP A 230 16.06 0.05 5.57
C TRP A 230 16.41 1.38 6.24
N ARG A 231 16.97 2.34 5.49
CA ARG A 231 17.14 3.72 5.96
C ARG A 231 15.93 4.59 5.67
N MET A 232 15.10 4.22 4.71
CA MET A 232 13.94 4.98 4.25
C MET A 232 12.67 4.63 5.04
N SER A 233 12.49 3.35 5.39
CA SER A 233 11.37 2.86 6.17
C SER A 233 11.79 1.71 7.09
N ASP A 234 10.97 1.41 8.09
CA ASP A 234 11.06 0.21 8.92
C ASP A 234 10.46 -1.03 8.22
N HIS A 235 9.77 -0.84 7.10
CA HIS A 235 9.38 -1.88 6.16
C HIS A 235 10.30 -1.88 4.92
N LEU A 236 10.44 -3.03 4.27
CA LEU A 236 10.92 -3.12 2.89
C LEU A 236 9.71 -3.18 1.95
N PRO A 237 9.80 -2.62 0.73
CA PRO A 237 8.74 -2.78 -0.25
C PRO A 237 8.61 -4.23 -0.69
N LEU A 238 7.39 -4.64 -1.03
CA LEU A 238 7.12 -5.90 -1.71
C LEU A 238 6.70 -5.60 -3.15
N VAL A 239 7.36 -6.23 -4.12
CA VAL A 239 7.01 -6.13 -5.55
C VAL A 239 6.61 -7.50 -6.04
N ALA A 240 5.45 -7.60 -6.69
CA ALA A 240 4.93 -8.84 -7.26
C ALA A 240 4.48 -8.64 -8.70
N GLU A 241 4.61 -9.70 -9.49
CA GLU A 241 4.27 -9.73 -10.91
C GLU A 241 3.14 -10.72 -11.16
N PHE A 242 2.18 -10.30 -11.98
CA PHE A 242 0.97 -11.05 -12.26
C PHE A 242 0.68 -11.12 -13.74
N ARG A 243 0.27 -12.29 -14.24
CA ARG A 243 -0.30 -12.40 -15.58
C ARG A 243 -1.79 -12.07 -15.54
N LEU A 244 -2.24 -11.26 -16.50
CA LEU A 244 -3.65 -10.87 -16.69
C LEU A 244 -4.55 -12.03 -17.14
#